data_AF-A0A7S2QKP4-F1
#
_entry.id   AF-A0A7S2QKP4-F1
#
_cell.length_a   1.000
_cell.length_b   1.000
_cell.length_c   1.000
_cell.angle_alpha   90.00
_cell.angle_beta   90.00
_cell.angle_gamma   90.00
#
_symmetry.space_group_name_H-M   'P 1'
#
loop_
_entity.id
_entity.type
_entity.pdbx_description
1 polymer ?
#
loop_
_entity_poly.entity_id
_entity_poly.type
_entity_poly.pdbx_seq_one_letter_code
_entity_poly.pdbx_strand_id
1 'polypeptide(L)'
;MDASLAALEEAVKTLVSLSKEELVAFPTPLSVSETADRLADEVSKAVDAAKESIAAQQGELPKEVKGPMAEAKRELMKMSAKAEQVKKKIKSTLDAVRSKCQHLVEACAAAVSSAMRAEMQSKGLDIEAYFMQLVNAGDDKISHEAFCRRAEGLIGEAYRAEHAGLLCRQIEAGAISRRRFQSFLQQYFVVVKGIAITDEFPISTAKTLRKAEVDEVLELLEGPKADDKLGMSRIRGKSLV
;
A
#
# COMPACT_ATOMS: atom_id res chain seq x y z
N MET A 1 -22.75 13.14 13.82
CA MET A 1 -22.66 12.41 12.53
C MET A 1 -22.23 13.34 11.40
N ASP A 2 -23.03 14.34 11.00
CA ASP A 2 -22.70 15.20 9.84
C ASP A 2 -21.42 16.05 10.04
N ALA A 3 -21.24 16.64 11.23
CA ALA A 3 -20.02 17.41 11.54
C ALA A 3 -18.75 16.54 11.50
N SER A 4 -18.83 15.32 12.04
CA SER A 4 -17.73 14.35 12.02
C SER A 4 -17.42 13.87 10.60
N LEU A 5 -18.45 13.69 9.76
CA LEU A 5 -18.28 13.34 8.35
C LEU A 5 -17.60 14.48 7.58
N ALA A 6 -18.02 15.73 7.82
CA ALA A 6 -17.37 16.90 7.21
C ALA A 6 -15.90 17.03 7.64
N ALA A 7 -15.58 16.72 8.91
CA ALA A 7 -14.20 16.69 9.38
C ALA A 7 -13.36 15.60 8.66
N LEU A 8 -13.94 14.42 8.42
CA LEU A 8 -13.29 13.36 7.63
C LEU A 8 -13.05 13.81 6.18
N GLU A 9 -14.07 14.37 5.53
CA GLU A 9 -13.97 14.85 4.15
C GLU A 9 -12.91 15.95 4.01
N GLU A 10 -12.84 16.90 4.95
CA GLU A 10 -11.85 17.98 4.92
C GLU A 10 -10.42 17.46 5.21
N ALA A 11 -10.26 16.52 6.15
CA ALA A 11 -8.94 15.96 6.50
C ALA A 11 -8.26 15.26 5.31
N VAL A 12 -9.05 14.65 4.42
CA VAL A 12 -8.50 13.87 3.29
C VAL A 12 -8.50 14.63 1.97
N LYS A 13 -9.21 15.76 1.90
CA LYS A 13 -9.50 16.53 0.68
C LYS A 13 -8.28 16.76 -0.19
N THR A 14 -7.18 17.21 0.41
CA THR A 14 -5.93 17.47 -0.31
C THR A 14 -5.38 16.17 -0.89
N LEU A 15 -5.22 15.12 -0.09
CA LEU A 15 -4.64 13.85 -0.55
C LEU A 15 -5.45 13.24 -1.71
N VAL A 16 -6.78 13.25 -1.61
CA VAL A 16 -7.64 12.62 -2.63
C VAL A 16 -7.70 13.41 -3.94
N SER A 17 -7.38 14.70 -3.94
CA SER A 17 -7.40 15.54 -5.15
C SER A 17 -6.10 15.48 -5.97
N LEU A 18 -4.99 14.98 -5.40
CA LEU A 18 -3.68 14.98 -6.06
C LEU A 18 -3.63 14.01 -7.25
N SER A 19 -2.94 14.42 -8.32
CA SER A 19 -2.51 13.54 -9.41
C SER A 19 -1.44 12.54 -8.95
N LYS A 20 -1.09 11.56 -9.79
CA LYS A 20 -0.09 10.54 -9.45
C LYS A 20 1.29 11.17 -9.24
N GLU A 21 1.61 12.18 -10.03
CA GLU A 21 2.88 12.90 -10.00
C GLU A 21 2.99 13.75 -8.73
N GLU A 22 1.90 14.43 -8.34
CA GLU A 22 1.87 15.25 -7.12
C GLU A 22 1.88 14.42 -5.83
N LEU A 23 1.33 13.19 -5.86
CA LEU A 23 1.32 12.29 -4.71
C LEU A 23 2.73 11.97 -4.21
N VAL A 24 3.71 11.84 -5.12
CA VAL A 24 5.11 11.56 -4.77
C VAL A 24 5.73 12.69 -3.96
N ALA A 25 5.23 13.93 -4.09
CA ALA A 25 5.71 15.07 -3.32
C ALA A 25 4.93 15.32 -2.02
N PHE A 26 3.80 14.61 -1.81
CA PHE A 26 2.93 14.85 -0.67
C PHE A 26 3.63 14.48 0.66
N PRO A 27 3.72 15.40 1.63
CA PRO A 27 4.58 15.21 2.80
C PRO A 27 4.03 14.22 3.83
N THR A 28 2.70 14.15 3.99
CA THR A 28 2.07 13.50 5.16
C THR A 28 1.01 12.45 4.81
N PRO A 29 1.22 11.55 3.82
CA PRO A 29 0.20 10.58 3.41
C PRO A 29 -0.15 9.57 4.51
N LEU A 30 0.80 9.19 5.38
CA LEU A 30 0.55 8.25 6.48
C LEU A 30 -0.34 8.92 7.54
N SER A 31 0.06 10.11 7.99
CA SER A 31 -0.66 10.91 8.97
C SER A 31 -2.10 11.22 8.53
N VAL A 32 -2.31 11.54 7.24
CA VAL A 32 -3.66 11.74 6.69
C VAL A 32 -4.45 10.44 6.71
N SER A 33 -3.85 9.31 6.32
CA SER A 33 -4.53 8.00 6.36
C SER A 33 -4.95 7.63 7.78
N GLU A 34 -4.08 7.83 8.77
CA GLU A 34 -4.39 7.55 10.18
C GLU A 34 -5.49 8.46 10.72
N THR A 35 -5.43 9.74 10.37
CA THR A 35 -6.47 10.70 10.73
C THR A 35 -7.81 10.30 10.10
N ALA A 36 -7.79 9.85 8.85
CA ALA A 36 -8.98 9.37 8.15
C ALA A 36 -9.56 8.12 8.81
N ASP A 37 -8.72 7.12 9.15
CA ASP A 37 -9.15 5.89 9.83
C ASP A 37 -9.77 6.20 11.20
N ARG A 38 -9.16 7.09 11.99
CA ARG A 38 -9.69 7.53 13.29
C ARG A 38 -11.03 8.23 13.14
N LEU A 39 -11.13 9.24 12.27
CA LEU A 39 -12.38 9.98 12.06
C LEU A 39 -13.47 9.08 11.50
N ALA A 40 -13.13 8.15 10.61
CA ALA A 40 -14.07 7.17 10.07
C ALA A 40 -14.61 6.22 11.16
N ASP A 41 -13.78 5.76 12.09
CA ASP A 41 -14.20 4.95 13.23
C ASP A 41 -15.15 5.75 14.15
N GLU A 42 -14.81 7.02 14.47
CA GLU A 42 -15.67 7.92 15.24
C GLU A 42 -17.04 8.12 14.56
N VAL A 43 -17.07 8.38 13.23
CA VAL A 43 -18.32 8.55 12.49
C VAL A 43 -19.10 7.24 12.41
N SER A 44 -18.42 6.10 12.21
CA SER A 44 -19.07 4.79 12.14
C SER A 44 -19.75 4.43 13.46
N LYS A 45 -19.09 4.66 14.59
CA LYS A 45 -19.68 4.48 15.92
C LYS A 45 -20.94 5.33 16.12
N ALA A 46 -20.89 6.60 15.68
CA ALA A 46 -22.06 7.48 15.74
C ALA A 46 -23.20 7.02 14.81
N VAL A 47 -22.87 6.50 13.62
CA VAL A 47 -23.85 5.93 12.68
C VAL A 47 -24.50 4.69 13.27
N ASP A 48 -23.72 3.77 13.85
CA ASP A 48 -24.22 2.51 14.38
C ASP A 48 -25.11 2.77 15.62
N ALA A 49 -24.71 3.66 16.53
CA ALA A 49 -25.55 4.11 17.65
C ALA A 49 -26.86 4.77 17.19
N ALA A 50 -26.81 5.58 16.12
CA ALA A 50 -28.00 6.17 15.54
C ALA A 50 -28.94 5.11 14.95
N LYS A 51 -28.40 4.10 14.26
CA LYS A 51 -29.18 2.99 13.69
C LYS A 51 -29.84 2.14 14.78
N GLU A 52 -29.14 1.84 15.87
CA GLU A 52 -29.71 1.13 17.01
C GLU A 52 -30.88 1.91 17.62
N SER A 53 -30.70 3.21 17.84
CA SER A 53 -31.75 4.09 18.37
C SER A 53 -32.97 4.16 17.44
N ILE A 54 -32.74 4.25 16.13
CA ILE A 54 -33.81 4.26 15.11
C ILE A 54 -34.56 2.92 15.10
N ALA A 55 -33.85 1.80 15.18
CA ALA A 55 -34.44 0.47 15.18
C ALA A 55 -35.30 0.23 16.43
N ALA A 56 -34.84 0.67 17.61
CA ALA A 56 -35.61 0.62 18.84
C ALA A 56 -36.93 1.40 18.72
N GLN A 57 -36.87 2.65 18.25
CA GLN A 57 -38.07 3.48 18.06
C GLN A 57 -39.01 2.93 16.99
N GLN A 58 -38.48 2.32 15.92
CA GLN A 58 -39.31 1.62 14.93
C GLN A 58 -40.02 0.40 15.51
N GLY A 59 -39.41 -0.30 16.45
CA GLY A 59 -40.00 -1.45 17.14
C GLY A 59 -41.16 -1.09 18.08
N GLU A 60 -41.18 0.13 18.60
CA GLU A 60 -42.27 0.65 19.45
C GLU A 60 -43.51 1.10 18.64
N LEU A 61 -43.37 1.26 17.32
CA LEU A 61 -44.47 1.72 16.47
C LEU A 61 -45.47 0.59 16.16
N PRO A 62 -46.79 0.86 16.30
CA PRO A 62 -47.82 -0.07 15.85
C PRO A 62 -47.75 -0.37 14.35
N LYS A 63 -48.27 -1.55 13.95
CA LYS A 63 -48.33 -1.96 12.53
C LYS A 63 -49.13 -0.98 11.67
N GLU A 64 -50.27 -0.51 12.17
CA GLU A 64 -51.04 0.58 11.57
C GLU A 64 -50.77 1.88 12.34
N VAL A 65 -50.18 2.85 11.64
CA VAL A 65 -49.94 4.20 12.16
C VAL A 65 -50.68 5.21 11.30
N LYS A 66 -51.47 6.06 11.94
CA LYS A 66 -52.23 7.16 11.32
C LYS A 66 -51.87 8.48 12.01
N GLY A 67 -52.12 9.60 11.33
CA GLY A 67 -51.92 10.93 11.89
C GLY A 67 -50.46 11.17 12.32
N PRO A 68 -50.21 11.80 13.49
CA PRO A 68 -48.85 12.15 13.96
C PRO A 68 -47.87 10.97 14.02
N MET A 69 -48.35 9.75 14.30
CA MET A 69 -47.50 8.55 14.36
C MET A 69 -47.02 8.08 12.98
N ALA A 70 -47.78 8.38 11.91
CA ALA A 70 -47.34 8.10 10.55
C ALA A 70 -46.20 9.06 10.13
N GLU A 71 -46.25 10.30 10.60
CA GLU A 71 -45.18 11.29 10.39
C GLU A 71 -43.90 10.89 11.13
N ALA A 72 -44.01 10.48 12.40
CA ALA A 72 -42.88 9.94 13.17
C ALA A 72 -42.22 8.73 12.47
N LYS A 73 -43.03 7.79 11.96
CA LYS A 73 -42.53 6.64 11.16
C LYS A 73 -41.76 7.10 9.91
N ARG A 74 -42.27 8.11 9.21
CA ARG A 74 -41.63 8.66 8.02
C ARG A 74 -40.29 9.33 8.35
N GLU A 75 -40.22 10.07 9.46
CA GLU A 75 -38.97 10.68 9.92
C GLU A 75 -37.94 9.61 10.33
N LEU A 76 -38.35 8.55 11.02
CA LEU A 76 -37.46 7.43 11.34
C LEU A 76 -36.89 6.74 10.10
N MET A 77 -37.70 6.55 9.05
CA MET A 77 -37.21 6.03 7.77
C MET A 77 -36.20 6.98 7.11
N LYS A 78 -36.45 8.31 7.14
CA LYS A 78 -35.50 9.30 6.61
C LYS A 78 -34.18 9.28 7.38
N MET A 79 -34.23 9.20 8.71
CA MET A 79 -33.03 9.10 9.54
C MET A 79 -32.24 7.82 9.25
N SER A 80 -32.93 6.69 9.07
CA SER A 80 -32.31 5.41 8.68
C SER A 80 -31.59 5.54 7.34
N ALA A 81 -32.25 6.09 6.32
CA ALA A 81 -31.66 6.32 5.01
C ALA A 81 -30.43 7.25 5.07
N LYS A 82 -30.49 8.30 5.90
CA LYS A 82 -29.35 9.21 6.11
C LYS A 82 -28.17 8.49 6.76
N ALA A 83 -28.41 7.67 7.78
CA ALA A 83 -27.37 6.88 8.44
C ALA A 83 -26.68 5.90 7.46
N GLU A 84 -27.46 5.25 6.57
CA GLU A 84 -26.89 4.43 5.50
C GLU A 84 -26.07 5.23 4.49
N GLN A 85 -26.55 6.42 4.11
CA GLN A 85 -25.82 7.29 3.19
C GLN A 85 -24.48 7.73 3.78
N VAL A 86 -24.44 8.07 5.07
CA VAL A 86 -23.19 8.41 5.76
C VAL A 86 -22.26 7.20 5.80
N LYS A 87 -22.76 5.99 6.12
CA LYS A 87 -21.92 4.77 6.11
C LYS A 87 -21.29 4.51 4.75
N LYS A 88 -22.05 4.68 3.67
CA LYS A 88 -21.55 4.58 2.30
C LYS A 88 -20.48 5.63 2.00
N LYS A 89 -20.69 6.88 2.43
CA LYS A 89 -19.72 7.96 2.24
C LYS A 89 -18.41 7.70 2.98
N ILE A 90 -18.46 7.25 4.24
CA ILE A 90 -17.24 6.86 4.99
C ILE A 90 -16.43 5.84 4.19
N LYS A 91 -17.10 4.78 3.70
CA LYS A 91 -16.45 3.73 2.90
C LYS A 91 -15.81 4.31 1.64
N SER A 92 -16.54 5.09 0.84
CA SER A 92 -15.99 5.66 -0.41
C SER A 92 -14.82 6.60 -0.14
N THR A 93 -14.86 7.36 0.94
CA THR A 93 -13.78 8.28 1.33
C THR A 93 -12.53 7.51 1.72
N LEU A 94 -12.65 6.46 2.53
CA LEU A 94 -11.51 5.60 2.89
C LEU A 94 -10.95 4.85 1.68
N ASP A 95 -11.80 4.36 0.79
CA ASP A 95 -11.36 3.67 -0.43
C ASP A 95 -10.55 4.62 -1.35
N ALA A 96 -10.96 5.90 -1.44
CA ALA A 96 -10.21 6.92 -2.16
C ALA A 96 -8.83 7.19 -1.54
N VAL A 97 -8.74 7.33 -0.21
CA VAL A 97 -7.47 7.49 0.51
C VAL A 97 -6.55 6.30 0.28
N ARG A 98 -7.08 5.07 0.45
CA ARG A 98 -6.32 3.83 0.24
C ARG A 98 -5.79 3.73 -1.18
N SER A 99 -6.58 4.09 -2.19
CA SER A 99 -6.13 4.10 -3.58
C SER A 99 -4.96 5.06 -3.81
N LYS A 100 -5.00 6.26 -3.20
CA LYS A 100 -3.89 7.23 -3.30
C LYS A 100 -2.62 6.74 -2.60
N CYS A 101 -2.76 6.21 -1.39
CA CYS A 101 -1.65 5.62 -0.65
C CYS A 101 -1.05 4.41 -1.38
N GLN A 102 -1.88 3.56 -1.99
CA GLN A 102 -1.44 2.40 -2.76
C GLN A 102 -0.55 2.82 -3.95
N HIS A 103 -0.97 3.83 -4.73
CA HIS A 103 -0.17 4.33 -5.85
C HIS A 103 1.17 4.92 -5.40
N LEU A 104 1.18 5.64 -4.28
CA LEU A 104 2.39 6.17 -3.68
C LEU A 104 3.34 5.03 -3.28
N VAL A 105 2.81 4.01 -2.60
CA VAL A 105 3.63 2.90 -2.13
C VAL A 105 4.13 2.01 -3.27
N GLU A 106 3.39 1.84 -4.37
CA GLU A 106 3.86 1.09 -5.54
C GLU A 106 5.16 1.68 -6.13
N ALA A 107 5.20 3.00 -6.30
CA ALA A 107 6.40 3.69 -6.78
C ALA A 107 7.57 3.55 -5.78
N CYS A 108 7.27 3.74 -4.50
CA CYS A 108 8.22 3.62 -3.40
C CYS A 108 8.78 2.19 -3.24
N ALA A 109 7.93 1.17 -3.36
CA ALA A 109 8.27 -0.23 -3.23
C ALA A 109 9.33 -0.65 -4.25
N ALA A 110 9.16 -0.22 -5.50
CA ALA A 110 10.11 -0.50 -6.57
C ALA A 110 11.49 0.12 -6.28
N ALA A 111 11.52 1.40 -5.88
CA ALA A 111 12.76 2.09 -5.56
C ALA A 111 13.49 1.47 -4.36
N VAL A 112 12.78 1.25 -3.25
CA VAL A 112 13.35 0.69 -2.01
C VAL A 112 13.83 -0.74 -2.23
N SER A 113 13.01 -1.61 -2.83
CA SER A 113 13.40 -3.01 -3.07
C SER A 113 14.59 -3.11 -4.02
N SER A 114 14.65 -2.27 -5.06
CA SER A 114 15.81 -2.22 -5.97
C SER A 114 17.08 -1.74 -5.26
N ALA A 115 16.99 -0.70 -4.43
CA ALA A 115 18.14 -0.19 -3.69
C ALA A 115 18.65 -1.19 -2.64
N MET A 116 17.74 -1.87 -1.92
CA MET A 116 18.09 -2.93 -0.97
C MET A 116 18.75 -4.12 -1.69
N ARG A 117 18.22 -4.56 -2.83
CA ARG A 117 18.86 -5.61 -3.65
C ARG A 117 20.25 -5.19 -4.11
N ALA A 118 20.42 -3.96 -4.58
CA ALA A 118 21.72 -3.44 -4.98
C ALA A 118 22.72 -3.42 -3.80
N GLU A 119 22.27 -3.00 -2.61
CA GLU A 119 23.09 -3.06 -1.39
C GLU A 119 23.50 -4.51 -1.06
N MET A 120 22.56 -5.46 -1.08
CA MET A 120 22.84 -6.88 -0.86
C MET A 120 23.92 -7.41 -1.81
N GLN A 121 23.78 -7.12 -3.11
CA GLN A 121 24.75 -7.54 -4.13
C GLN A 121 26.13 -6.90 -3.89
N SER A 122 26.18 -5.60 -3.59
CA SER A 122 27.43 -4.88 -3.34
C SER A 122 28.19 -5.41 -2.11
N LYS A 123 27.46 -5.95 -1.13
CA LYS A 123 28.03 -6.51 0.11
C LYS A 123 28.19 -8.04 0.07
N GLY A 124 27.79 -8.69 -1.02
CA GLY A 124 27.82 -10.16 -1.13
C GLY A 124 26.95 -10.87 -0.09
N LEU A 125 25.85 -10.25 0.33
CA LEU A 125 24.94 -10.81 1.33
C LEU A 125 23.82 -11.58 0.64
N ASP A 126 23.50 -12.76 1.18
CA ASP A 126 22.22 -13.39 0.89
C ASP A 126 21.08 -12.69 1.66
N ILE A 127 19.85 -13.07 1.35
CA ILE A 127 18.68 -12.41 1.94
C ILE A 127 18.54 -12.65 3.45
N GLU A 128 18.98 -13.80 3.94
CA GLU A 128 18.88 -14.11 5.36
C GLU A 128 19.89 -13.29 6.14
N ALA A 129 21.13 -13.22 5.67
CA ALA A 129 22.16 -12.37 6.24
C ALA A 129 21.76 -10.88 6.20
N TYR A 130 21.14 -10.43 5.10
CA TYR A 130 20.65 -9.06 5.00
C TYR A 130 19.49 -8.78 5.96
N PHE A 131 18.52 -9.70 6.08
CA PHE A 131 17.45 -9.62 7.06
C PHE A 131 18.01 -9.49 8.48
N MET A 132 18.94 -10.36 8.86
CA MET A 132 19.57 -10.35 10.19
C MET A 132 20.35 -9.06 10.48
N GLN A 133 20.85 -8.34 9.47
CA GLN A 133 21.47 -7.02 9.66
C GLN A 133 20.47 -5.90 9.98
N LEU A 134 19.19 -6.09 9.65
CA LEU A 134 18.13 -5.10 9.88
C LEU A 134 17.33 -5.36 11.16
N VAL A 135 17.40 -6.58 11.68
CA VAL A 135 16.75 -6.96 12.95
C VAL A 135 17.61 -6.49 14.12
N ASN A 136 16.99 -5.89 15.14
CA ASN A 136 17.71 -5.50 16.34
C ASN A 136 18.10 -6.74 17.17
N ALA A 137 19.14 -6.61 17.99
CA ALA A 137 19.56 -7.70 18.87
C ALA A 137 18.41 -8.13 19.80
N GLY A 138 18.02 -9.41 19.72
CA GLY A 138 16.94 -10.00 20.52
C GLY A 138 15.57 -10.04 19.84
N ASP A 139 15.41 -9.38 18.69
CA ASP A 139 14.18 -9.40 17.91
C ASP A 139 14.20 -10.53 16.84
N ASP A 140 13.02 -10.90 16.33
CA ASP A 140 12.83 -11.84 15.21
C ASP A 140 12.18 -11.19 13.98
N LYS A 141 11.92 -9.88 14.06
CA LYS A 141 11.28 -9.06 13.01
C LYS A 141 11.99 -7.73 12.85
N ILE A 142 11.93 -7.18 11.65
CA ILE A 142 12.43 -5.83 11.39
C ILE A 142 11.41 -4.84 11.94
N SER A 143 11.83 -3.97 12.86
CA SER A 143 10.96 -2.92 13.38
C SER A 143 10.62 -1.89 12.30
N HIS A 144 9.50 -1.20 12.46
CA HIS A 144 9.08 -0.14 11.55
C HIS A 144 10.17 0.93 11.39
N GLU A 145 10.76 1.34 12.51
CA GLU A 145 11.86 2.30 12.55
C GLU A 145 13.12 1.80 11.82
N ALA A 146 13.51 0.54 12.03
CA ALA A 146 14.70 -0.02 11.38
C ALA A 146 14.54 -0.09 9.85
N PHE A 147 13.35 -0.47 9.38
CA PHE A 147 13.03 -0.47 7.96
C PHE A 147 13.05 0.94 7.37
N CYS A 148 12.37 1.90 8.02
CA CYS A 148 12.30 3.29 7.56
C CYS A 148 13.69 3.91 7.47
N ARG A 149 14.50 3.78 8.52
CA ARG A 149 15.88 4.27 8.56
C ARG A 149 16.74 3.70 7.44
N ARG A 150 16.62 2.39 7.17
CA ARG A 150 17.36 1.75 6.09
C ARG A 150 16.93 2.27 4.72
N ALA A 151 15.62 2.37 4.48
CA ALA A 151 15.10 2.86 3.21
C ALA A 151 15.54 4.31 2.96
N GLU A 152 15.40 5.20 3.94
CA GLU A 152 15.88 6.59 3.86
C GLU A 152 17.38 6.66 3.55
N GLY A 153 18.20 5.83 4.20
CA GLY A 153 19.65 5.79 3.96
C GLY A 153 20.05 5.31 2.55
N LEU A 154 19.18 4.57 1.86
CA LEU A 154 19.46 4.01 0.53
C LEU A 154 18.98 4.90 -0.62
N ILE A 155 17.81 5.51 -0.48
CA ILE A 155 17.18 6.29 -1.56
C ILE A 155 17.10 7.80 -1.28
N GLY A 156 17.61 8.25 -0.13
CA GLY A 156 17.76 9.66 0.23
C GLY A 156 16.46 10.35 0.63
N GLU A 157 16.53 11.68 0.82
CA GLU A 157 15.41 12.53 1.31
C GLU A 157 14.14 12.50 0.43
N ALA A 158 14.26 12.01 -0.81
CA ALA A 158 13.11 11.70 -1.66
C ALA A 158 12.16 10.71 -0.99
N TYR A 159 12.68 9.87 -0.10
CA TYR A 159 11.92 9.03 0.79
C TYR A 159 11.75 9.71 2.14
N ARG A 160 10.55 10.25 2.36
CA ARG A 160 10.17 10.80 3.66
C ARG A 160 9.75 9.66 4.59
N ALA A 161 9.97 9.83 5.89
CA ALA A 161 9.54 8.88 6.94
C ALA A 161 8.07 8.44 6.81
N GLU A 162 7.20 9.32 6.30
CA GLU A 162 5.79 9.02 6.04
C GLU A 162 5.58 8.01 4.90
N HIS A 163 6.36 8.11 3.82
CA HIS A 163 6.31 7.18 2.69
C HIS A 163 6.91 5.84 3.09
N ALA A 164 8.01 5.91 3.84
CA ALA A 164 8.63 4.79 4.54
C ALA A 164 7.63 4.02 5.39
N GLY A 165 6.88 4.76 6.20
CA GLY A 165 5.94 4.18 7.11
C GLY A 165 4.76 3.52 6.40
N LEU A 166 4.27 4.12 5.31
CA LEU A 166 3.23 3.52 4.47
C LEU A 166 3.71 2.24 3.78
N LEU A 167 4.90 2.25 3.18
CA LEU A 167 5.46 1.04 2.56
C LEU A 167 5.62 -0.08 3.59
N CYS A 168 6.17 0.24 4.76
CA CYS A 168 6.36 -0.74 5.81
C CYS A 168 5.03 -1.39 6.22
N ARG A 169 3.96 -0.59 6.41
CA ARG A 169 2.61 -1.10 6.69
C ARG A 169 2.04 -1.96 5.57
N GLN A 170 2.30 -1.62 4.31
CA GLN A 170 1.85 -2.41 3.17
C GLN A 170 2.56 -3.77 3.09
N ILE A 171 3.85 -3.82 3.43
CA ILE A 171 4.59 -5.07 3.52
C ILE A 171 3.98 -5.94 4.63
N GLU A 172 3.89 -5.42 5.85
CA GLU A 172 3.27 -6.07 6.99
C GLU A 172 2.85 -5.03 8.05
N ALA A 173 1.64 -5.17 8.60
CA ALA A 173 1.21 -4.30 9.69
C ALA A 173 2.06 -4.57 10.95
N GLY A 174 2.64 -3.52 11.52
CA GLY A 174 3.52 -3.63 12.70
C GLY A 174 4.99 -3.81 12.31
N ALA A 175 5.58 -4.95 12.70
CA ALA A 175 6.96 -5.30 12.40
C ALA A 175 7.02 -6.32 11.24
N ILE A 176 8.02 -6.20 10.37
CA ILE A 176 8.16 -7.03 9.17
C ILE A 176 8.82 -8.35 9.55
N SER A 177 8.07 -9.43 9.39
CA SER A 177 8.55 -10.80 9.51
C SER A 177 9.51 -11.19 8.39
N ARG A 178 10.38 -12.16 8.68
CA ARG A 178 11.29 -12.77 7.70
C ARG A 178 10.59 -13.12 6.38
N ARG A 179 9.44 -13.80 6.45
CA ARG A 179 8.68 -14.22 5.26
C ARG A 179 8.23 -13.03 4.41
N ARG A 180 7.72 -11.97 5.04
CA ARG A 180 7.21 -10.80 4.32
C ARG A 180 8.34 -9.97 3.74
N PHE A 181 9.46 -9.85 4.46
CA PHE A 181 10.68 -9.24 3.94
C PHE A 181 11.23 -10.00 2.72
N GLN A 182 11.30 -11.33 2.79
CA GLN A 182 11.71 -12.17 1.67
C GLN A 182 10.81 -11.98 0.45
N SER A 183 9.49 -11.98 0.67
CA SER A 183 8.51 -11.74 -0.41
C SER A 183 8.63 -10.34 -1.02
N PHE A 184 9.07 -9.34 -0.24
CA PHE A 184 9.26 -7.98 -0.69
C PHE A 184 10.51 -7.81 -1.57
N LEU A 185 11.63 -8.47 -1.21
CA LEU A 185 12.89 -8.33 -1.94
C LEU A 185 13.10 -9.37 -3.05
N GLN A 186 12.64 -10.61 -2.87
CA GLN A 186 12.83 -11.67 -3.87
C GLN A 186 11.68 -11.65 -4.88
N GLN A 187 11.97 -11.05 -6.03
CA GLN A 187 11.06 -11.06 -7.17
C GLN A 187 11.52 -12.10 -8.17
N TYR A 188 10.57 -12.87 -8.70
CA TYR A 188 10.82 -13.91 -9.67
C TYR A 188 10.04 -13.62 -10.95
N PHE A 189 10.67 -13.88 -12.09
CA PHE A 189 10.08 -13.80 -13.41
C PHE A 189 10.02 -15.19 -14.03
N VAL A 190 8.90 -15.48 -14.71
CA VAL A 190 8.76 -16.67 -15.54
C VAL A 190 8.97 -16.27 -16.99
N VAL A 191 9.80 -17.04 -17.69
CA VAL A 191 10.03 -16.83 -19.11
C VAL A 191 8.80 -17.29 -19.90
N VAL A 192 8.13 -16.34 -20.55
CA VAL A 192 6.94 -16.63 -21.39
C VAL A 192 7.28 -16.86 -22.86
N LYS A 193 8.49 -16.45 -23.28
CA LYS A 193 9.02 -16.62 -24.63
C LYS A 193 10.53 -16.80 -24.53
N GLY A 194 11.05 -17.85 -25.16
CA GLY A 194 12.47 -18.16 -25.07
C GLY A 194 13.36 -16.98 -25.49
N ILE A 195 14.36 -16.68 -24.68
CA ILE A 195 15.19 -15.47 -24.77
C ILE A 195 16.65 -15.76 -24.48
N ALA A 196 17.58 -15.08 -25.15
CA ALA A 196 19.01 -15.24 -24.89
C ALA A 196 19.38 -14.58 -23.55
N ILE A 197 20.07 -15.32 -22.68
CA ILE A 197 20.76 -14.81 -21.50
C ILE A 197 22.16 -14.37 -21.93
N THR A 198 22.54 -13.16 -21.56
CA THR A 198 23.88 -12.60 -21.82
C THR A 198 24.63 -12.32 -20.53
N ASP A 199 25.96 -12.36 -20.58
CA ASP A 199 26.84 -12.06 -19.43
C ASP A 199 26.92 -10.56 -19.12
N GLU A 200 26.78 -9.71 -20.13
CA GLU A 200 26.84 -8.25 -19.99
C GLU A 200 25.57 -7.55 -20.50
N PHE A 201 25.39 -6.30 -20.04
CA PHE A 201 24.31 -5.44 -20.50
C PHE A 201 24.54 -4.95 -21.94
N PRO A 202 25.66 -4.32 -22.33
CA PRO A 202 25.83 -3.85 -23.71
C PRO A 202 25.98 -5.05 -24.67
N ILE A 203 25.04 -5.22 -25.62
CA ILE A 203 25.08 -6.37 -26.56
C ILE A 203 26.36 -6.40 -27.40
N SER A 204 26.95 -5.23 -27.67
CA SER A 204 28.18 -5.13 -28.45
C SER A 204 29.37 -5.86 -27.82
N THR A 205 29.37 -6.05 -26.49
CA THR A 205 30.42 -6.74 -25.75
C THR A 205 29.94 -8.05 -25.13
N ALA A 206 28.63 -8.22 -25.00
CA ALA A 206 28.03 -9.37 -24.34
C ALA A 206 28.11 -10.65 -25.18
N LYS A 207 28.39 -11.76 -24.50
CA LYS A 207 28.28 -13.12 -25.04
C LYS A 207 26.93 -13.71 -24.65
N THR A 208 26.34 -14.47 -25.58
CA THR A 208 25.18 -15.31 -25.25
C THR A 208 25.67 -16.49 -24.44
N LEU A 209 25.21 -16.59 -23.18
CA LEU A 209 25.53 -17.71 -22.29
C LEU A 209 24.71 -18.94 -22.69
N ARG A 210 23.40 -18.76 -22.82
CA ARG A 210 22.44 -19.77 -23.30
C ARG A 210 21.10 -19.12 -23.61
N LYS A 211 20.18 -19.91 -24.14
CA LYS A 211 18.77 -19.55 -24.24
C LYS A 211 18.04 -19.97 -22.97
N ALA A 212 17.23 -19.07 -22.42
CA ALA A 212 16.25 -19.39 -21.40
C ALA A 212 15.00 -19.95 -22.08
N GLU A 213 14.46 -21.03 -21.54
CA GLU A 213 13.29 -21.70 -22.11
C GLU A 213 11.99 -21.22 -21.46
N VAL A 214 10.86 -21.46 -22.14
CA VAL A 214 9.55 -21.14 -21.58
C VAL A 214 9.37 -21.88 -20.25
N ASP A 215 8.71 -21.24 -19.29
CA ASP A 215 8.50 -21.69 -17.91
C ASP A 215 9.75 -21.71 -17.02
N GLU A 216 10.92 -21.30 -17.53
CA GLU A 216 12.10 -21.09 -16.71
C GLU A 216 11.90 -19.91 -15.73
N VAL A 217 12.36 -20.08 -14.48
CA VAL A 217 12.23 -19.07 -13.42
C VAL A 217 13.56 -18.35 -13.19
N LEU A 218 13.51 -17.02 -13.24
CA LEU A 218 14.64 -16.13 -12.99
C LEU A 218 14.38 -15.28 -11.75
N GLU A 219 15.28 -15.32 -10.77
CA GLU A 219 15.29 -14.36 -9.65
C GLU A 219 15.85 -13.03 -10.13
N LEU A 220 15.16 -11.92 -9.82
CA LEU A 220 15.60 -10.57 -10.12
C LEU A 220 16.71 -10.12 -9.17
N LEU A 221 17.87 -9.78 -9.74
CA LEU A 221 18.98 -9.18 -9.00
C LEU A 221 18.98 -7.65 -9.16
N GLU A 222 18.88 -7.16 -10.40
CA GLU A 222 18.98 -5.73 -10.74
C GLU A 222 18.06 -5.35 -11.92
N GLY A 223 17.61 -4.10 -11.96
CA GLY A 223 16.76 -3.56 -13.02
C GLY A 223 15.27 -3.52 -12.65
N PRO A 224 14.38 -3.22 -13.62
CA PRO A 224 14.64 -3.16 -15.07
C PRO A 224 15.46 -1.95 -15.52
N LYS A 225 16.28 -2.14 -16.56
CA LYS A 225 17.03 -1.08 -17.25
C LYS A 225 16.63 -1.02 -18.72
N ALA A 226 16.34 0.17 -19.23
CA ALA A 226 15.98 0.37 -20.64
C ALA A 226 17.19 0.16 -21.56
N ASP A 227 16.97 -0.55 -22.66
CA ASP A 227 17.91 -0.76 -23.75
C ASP A 227 17.32 -0.10 -25.01
N ASP A 228 17.59 1.19 -25.20
CA ASP A 228 17.01 2.00 -26.28
C ASP A 228 17.37 1.45 -27.67
N LYS A 229 18.51 0.76 -27.80
CA LYS A 229 18.94 0.15 -29.07
C LYS A 229 18.03 -1.01 -29.48
N LEU A 230 17.51 -1.74 -28.50
CA LEU A 230 16.59 -2.86 -28.71
C LEU A 230 15.12 -2.48 -28.55
N GLY A 231 14.83 -1.30 -28.01
CA GLY A 231 13.48 -0.90 -27.64
C GLY A 231 12.85 -1.80 -26.57
N MET A 232 13.65 -2.35 -25.65
CA MET A 232 13.18 -3.26 -24.60
C MET A 232 13.79 -2.94 -23.23
N SER A 233 13.15 -3.42 -22.17
CA SER A 233 13.73 -3.40 -20.81
C SER A 233 14.36 -4.74 -20.48
N ARG A 234 15.55 -4.71 -19.87
CA ARG A 234 16.30 -5.90 -19.46
C ARG A 234 16.56 -5.88 -17.96
N ILE A 235 16.61 -7.06 -17.37
CA ILE A 235 16.97 -7.26 -15.96
C ILE A 235 18.27 -8.05 -15.87
N ARG A 236 19.00 -7.88 -14.77
CA ARG A 236 20.01 -8.86 -14.35
C ARG A 236 19.29 -9.87 -13.46
N GLY A 237 19.32 -11.13 -13.85
CA GLY A 237 18.66 -12.20 -13.10
C GLY A 237 19.52 -13.43 -12.92
N LYS A 238 19.16 -14.26 -11.95
CA LYS A 238 19.75 -15.57 -11.69
C LYS A 238 18.75 -16.67 -12.04
N SER A 239 19.15 -17.59 -12.92
CA SER A 239 18.38 -18.81 -13.17
C SER A 239 18.31 -19.67 -11.91
N LEU A 240 17.13 -20.22 -11.64
CA LEU A 240 16.92 -21.21 -10.58
C LEU A 240 17.07 -22.66 -11.07
N VAL A 241 17.25 -22.85 -12.38
CA VAL A 241 17.58 -24.12 -13.04
C VAL A 241 19.07 -24.20 -13.32
#